data_AF-A0A2J7QK01-F1
#
_entry.id   AF-A0A2J7QK01-F1
#
_cell.length_a   1.000
_cell.length_b   1.000
_cell.length_c   1.000
_cell.angle_alpha   90.00
_cell.angle_beta   90.00
_cell.angle_gamma   90.00
#
_symmetry.space_group_name_H-M   'P 1'
#
loop_
_entity.id
_entity.type
_entity.pdbx_description
1 polymer ?
#
loop_
_entity_poly.entity_id
_entity_poly.type
_entity_poly.pdbx_seq_one_letter_code
_entity_poly.pdbx_strand_id
1 'polypeptide(L)'
;MASQRELSEFERGMIVGARRMGHSISKVVRSFNIPPSMVSRVYWEYLVEGISTHRGQRSGRPWVLNDCDQQRLATIVRGNSQATLAEITSTFNAGGTRRISSRSVQHSLASMGYGSRRPTRVPLLTPRHRTQRLTWACDVTNWTLEDWQHVAWSDEPRYQLFRADGRVRVWSRPHGPQLSTRYRAG
;
A
#
# COMPACT_ATOMS: atom_id res chain seq x y z
N MET A 1 -10.38 -18.03 -26.98
CA MET A 1 -9.91 -18.78 -25.80
C MET A 1 -11.13 -19.22 -25.02
N ALA A 2 -11.32 -20.53 -24.82
CA ALA A 2 -12.48 -21.03 -24.08
C ALA A 2 -12.34 -20.62 -22.60
N SER A 3 -13.28 -19.81 -22.13
CA SER A 3 -13.44 -19.53 -20.70
C SER A 3 -13.76 -20.85 -20.01
N GLN A 4 -12.83 -21.36 -19.21
CA GLN A 4 -13.05 -22.58 -18.44
C GLN A 4 -13.90 -22.20 -17.23
N ARG A 5 -15.14 -22.71 -17.14
CA ARG A 5 -16.01 -22.48 -15.97
C ARG A 5 -15.27 -22.96 -14.71
N GLU A 6 -15.09 -22.07 -13.75
CA GLU A 6 -14.62 -22.45 -12.42
C GLU A 6 -15.81 -22.91 -11.57
N LEU A 7 -15.63 -23.97 -10.79
CA LEU A 7 -16.68 -24.45 -9.87
C LEU A 7 -16.66 -23.59 -8.61
N SER A 8 -17.85 -23.22 -8.15
CA SER A 8 -18.02 -22.58 -6.85
C SER A 8 -17.55 -23.50 -5.71
N GLU A 9 -17.20 -22.91 -4.58
CA GLU A 9 -16.79 -23.67 -3.39
C GLU A 9 -17.89 -24.64 -2.93
N PHE A 10 -19.15 -24.23 -3.04
CA PHE A 10 -20.31 -25.07 -2.75
C PHE A 10 -20.39 -26.29 -3.69
N GLU A 11 -20.27 -26.10 -5.01
CA GLU A 11 -20.25 -27.21 -5.97
C GLU A 11 -19.10 -28.18 -5.73
N ARG A 12 -17.92 -27.67 -5.39
CA ARG A 12 -16.77 -28.52 -5.03
C ARG A 12 -17.04 -29.31 -3.74
N GLY A 13 -17.65 -28.68 -2.74
CA GLY A 13 -18.08 -29.32 -1.51
C GLY A 13 -19.10 -30.44 -1.75
N MET A 14 -20.10 -30.22 -2.61
CA MET A 14 -21.08 -31.24 -3.00
C MET A 14 -20.42 -32.45 -3.67
N ILE A 15 -19.44 -32.22 -4.55
CA ILE A 15 -18.66 -33.31 -5.19
C ILE A 15 -17.94 -34.14 -4.14
N VAL A 16 -17.19 -33.49 -3.24
CA VAL A 16 -16.41 -34.18 -2.19
C VAL A 16 -17.35 -34.96 -1.27
N GLY A 17 -18.44 -34.34 -0.80
CA GLY A 17 -19.44 -34.99 0.05
C GLY A 17 -20.05 -36.23 -0.61
N ALA A 18 -20.55 -36.09 -1.84
CA ALA A 18 -21.16 -37.20 -2.57
C ALA A 18 -20.19 -38.36 -2.82
N ARG A 19 -18.92 -38.06 -3.13
CA ARG A 19 -17.88 -39.09 -3.33
C ARG A 19 -17.50 -39.79 -2.02
N ARG A 20 -17.46 -39.07 -0.89
CA ARG A 20 -17.24 -39.67 0.44
C ARG A 20 -18.39 -40.58 0.88
N MET A 21 -19.62 -40.27 0.46
CA MET A 21 -20.80 -41.13 0.66
C MET A 21 -20.85 -42.33 -0.31
N GLY A 22 -19.78 -42.59 -1.06
CA GLY A 22 -19.66 -43.75 -1.95
C GLY A 22 -20.36 -43.64 -3.30
N HIS A 23 -20.86 -42.46 -3.68
CA HIS A 23 -21.49 -42.29 -5.00
C HIS A 23 -20.47 -42.35 -6.14
N SER A 24 -20.83 -43.04 -7.23
CA SER A 24 -19.99 -43.11 -8.44
C SER A 24 -19.91 -41.75 -9.14
N ILE A 25 -18.83 -41.51 -9.89
CA ILE A 25 -18.64 -40.26 -10.65
C ILE A 25 -19.83 -40.01 -11.57
N SER A 26 -20.32 -41.03 -12.27
CA SER A 26 -21.49 -40.92 -13.15
C SER A 26 -22.78 -40.56 -12.42
N LYS A 27 -22.92 -40.91 -11.13
CA LYS A 27 -24.07 -40.50 -10.30
C LYS A 27 -23.94 -39.01 -9.93
N VAL A 28 -22.75 -38.56 -9.53
CA VAL A 28 -22.47 -37.14 -9.22
C VAL A 28 -22.67 -36.25 -10.44
N VAL A 29 -22.20 -36.67 -11.62
CA VAL A 29 -22.38 -35.95 -12.89
C VAL A 29 -23.87 -35.77 -13.20
N ARG A 30 -24.67 -36.83 -13.05
CA ARG A 30 -26.12 -36.78 -13.30
C ARG A 30 -26.86 -35.92 -12.29
N SER A 31 -26.47 -35.97 -11.02
CA SER A 31 -27.14 -35.23 -9.94
C SER A 31 -26.85 -33.73 -9.97
N PHE A 32 -25.62 -33.32 -10.26
CA PHE A 32 -25.21 -31.91 -10.17
C PHE A 32 -24.96 -31.25 -11.53
N ASN A 33 -25.10 -32.00 -12.63
CA ASN A 33 -24.85 -31.52 -14.00
C ASN A 33 -23.44 -30.90 -14.18
N ILE A 34 -22.44 -31.52 -13.56
CA ILE A 34 -21.03 -31.10 -13.62
C ILE A 34 -20.26 -32.08 -14.53
N PRO A 35 -19.41 -31.59 -15.46
CA PRO A 35 -18.63 -32.47 -16.32
C PRO A 35 -17.79 -33.50 -15.54
N PRO A 36 -17.69 -34.76 -16.01
CA PRO A 36 -16.96 -35.83 -15.31
C PRO A 36 -15.49 -35.48 -15.07
N SER A 37 -14.85 -34.74 -15.99
CA SER A 37 -13.47 -34.28 -15.86
C SER A 37 -13.27 -33.34 -14.66
N MET A 38 -14.26 -32.49 -14.36
CA MET A 38 -14.21 -31.58 -13.22
C MET A 38 -14.47 -32.31 -11.91
N VAL A 39 -15.40 -33.27 -11.90
CA VAL A 39 -15.66 -34.15 -10.73
C VAL A 39 -14.41 -34.94 -10.36
N SER A 40 -13.77 -35.59 -11.34
CA SER A 40 -12.52 -36.32 -11.13
C SER A 40 -11.40 -35.41 -10.63
N ARG A 41 -11.22 -34.23 -11.24
CA ARG A 41 -10.20 -33.26 -10.84
C ARG A 41 -10.39 -32.79 -9.40
N VAL A 42 -11.59 -32.36 -9.02
CA VAL A 42 -11.88 -31.89 -7.66
C VAL A 42 -11.68 -33.00 -6.64
N TYR A 43 -12.14 -34.21 -6.93
CA TYR A 43 -11.97 -35.33 -6.00
C TYR A 43 -10.51 -35.75 -5.86
N TRP A 44 -9.72 -35.69 -6.93
CA TRP A 44 -8.28 -35.92 -6.87
C TRP A 44 -7.55 -34.83 -6.07
N GLU A 45 -7.87 -33.56 -6.32
CA GLU A 45 -7.37 -32.41 -5.52
C GLU A 45 -7.68 -32.62 -4.02
N TYR A 46 -8.89 -33.08 -3.68
CA TYR A 46 -9.27 -33.42 -2.31
C TYR A 46 -8.46 -34.58 -1.72
N LEU A 47 -8.22 -35.66 -2.47
CA LEU A 47 -7.48 -36.82 -1.98
C LEU A 47 -5.99 -36.52 -1.73
N VAL A 48 -5.40 -35.66 -2.56
CA VAL A 48 -3.97 -35.32 -2.48
C VAL A 48 -3.70 -34.18 -1.51
N GLU A 49 -4.48 -33.11 -1.57
CA GLU A 49 -4.22 -31.87 -0.82
C GLU A 49 -5.14 -31.73 0.41
N GLY A 50 -6.22 -32.51 0.52
CA GLY A 50 -7.20 -32.40 1.61
C GLY A 50 -8.14 -31.20 1.48
N ILE A 51 -8.06 -30.44 0.37
CA ILE A 51 -8.77 -29.18 0.18
C ILE A 51 -9.99 -29.38 -0.71
N SER A 52 -11.16 -28.91 -0.24
CA SER A 52 -12.40 -28.85 -1.03
C SER A 52 -12.58 -27.51 -1.76
N THR A 53 -11.80 -26.50 -1.42
CA THR A 53 -11.86 -25.16 -2.02
C THR A 53 -11.03 -25.07 -3.30
N HIS A 54 -11.27 -24.06 -4.12
CA HIS A 54 -10.47 -23.82 -5.33
C HIS A 54 -9.03 -23.49 -4.94
N ARG A 55 -8.03 -24.02 -5.67
CA ARG A 55 -6.66 -23.49 -5.60
C ARG A 55 -6.78 -22.00 -5.90
N GLY A 56 -6.36 -21.15 -4.96
CA GLY A 56 -6.56 -19.70 -5.05
C GLY A 56 -6.08 -19.08 -6.37
N GLN A 57 -6.17 -17.76 -6.49
CA GLN A 57 -5.73 -17.08 -7.71
C GLN A 57 -4.35 -17.57 -8.17
N ARG A 58 -4.25 -17.94 -9.45
CA ARG A 58 -2.97 -18.36 -10.06
C ARG A 58 -1.92 -17.30 -9.74
N SER A 59 -0.71 -17.72 -9.38
CA SER A 59 0.40 -16.79 -9.28
C SER A 59 0.51 -16.05 -10.61
N GLY A 60 0.29 -14.74 -10.55
CA GLY A 60 0.39 -13.88 -11.72
C GLY A 60 1.81 -13.91 -12.28
N ARG A 61 2.04 -13.11 -13.32
CA ARG A 61 3.40 -12.93 -13.84
C ARG A 61 4.33 -12.49 -12.69
N PRO A 62 5.47 -13.16 -12.47
CA PRO A 62 6.40 -12.76 -11.43
C PRO A 62 6.87 -11.32 -11.66
N TRP A 63 7.15 -10.62 -10.56
CA TRP A 63 7.64 -9.26 -10.62
C TRP A 63 8.96 -9.20 -11.37
N VAL A 64 9.14 -8.14 -12.17
CA VAL A 64 10.42 -7.89 -12.84
C VAL A 64 11.52 -7.73 -11.80
N LEU A 65 11.24 -7.02 -10.71
CA LEU A 65 12.16 -6.74 -9.62
C LEU A 65 12.01 -7.75 -8.48
N ASN A 66 13.12 -8.31 -8.02
CA ASN A 66 13.17 -9.19 -6.85
C ASN A 66 13.25 -8.36 -5.54
N ASP A 67 13.22 -9.05 -4.39
CA ASP A 67 13.27 -8.39 -3.08
C ASP A 67 14.59 -7.63 -2.84
N CYS A 68 15.71 -8.13 -3.38
CA CYS A 68 17.01 -7.45 -3.31
C CYS A 68 17.00 -6.12 -4.09
N ASP A 69 16.41 -6.12 -5.28
CA ASP A 69 16.25 -4.94 -6.12
C ASP A 69 15.33 -3.91 -5.45
N GLN A 70 14.25 -4.38 -4.83
CA GLN A 70 13.35 -3.55 -4.03
C GLN A 70 14.08 -2.90 -2.86
N GLN A 71 14.90 -3.66 -2.13
CA GLN A 71 15.69 -3.12 -1.03
C GLN A 71 16.73 -2.10 -1.53
N ARG A 72 17.36 -2.35 -2.67
CA ARG A 72 18.27 -1.41 -3.33
C ARG A 72 17.56 -0.11 -3.71
N LEU A 73 16.36 -0.19 -4.30
CA LEU A 73 15.52 0.98 -4.57
C LEU A 73 15.17 1.75 -3.29
N ALA A 74 14.81 1.04 -2.22
CA ALA A 74 14.50 1.66 -0.94
C ALA A 74 15.71 2.39 -0.33
N THR A 75 16.94 1.90 -0.56
CA THR A 75 18.18 2.57 -0.14
C THR A 75 18.42 3.84 -0.95
N ILE A 76 18.26 3.79 -2.28
CA ILE A 76 18.41 4.97 -3.16
C ILE A 76 17.42 6.07 -2.74
N VAL A 77 16.16 5.71 -2.52
CA VAL A 77 15.12 6.65 -2.08
C VAL A 77 15.40 7.23 -0.69
N ARG A 78 15.92 6.42 0.24
CA ARG A 78 16.30 6.92 1.57
C ARG A 78 17.50 7.85 1.54
N GLY A 79 18.46 7.61 0.64
CA GLY A 79 19.63 8.48 0.43
C GLY A 79 19.26 9.84 -0.17
N ASN A 80 18.33 9.86 -1.13
CA ASN A 80 17.80 11.10 -1.69
C ASN A 80 16.28 11.03 -1.89
N SER A 81 15.53 11.39 -0.85
CA SER A 81 14.07 11.36 -0.88
C SER A 81 13.43 12.40 -1.82
N GLN A 82 14.18 13.41 -2.27
CA GLN A 82 13.71 14.46 -3.19
C GLN A 82 13.98 14.14 -4.66
N ALA A 83 14.68 13.04 -4.95
CA ALA A 83 15.06 12.68 -6.31
C ALA A 83 13.85 12.50 -7.23
N THR A 84 13.99 12.93 -8.48
CA THR A 84 12.98 12.68 -9.49
C THR A 84 12.91 11.20 -9.85
N LEU A 85 11.77 10.73 -10.38
CA LEU A 85 11.66 9.34 -10.83
C LEU A 85 12.72 8.99 -11.87
N ALA A 86 13.09 9.94 -12.74
CA ALA A 86 14.13 9.77 -13.74
C ALA A 86 15.51 9.60 -13.10
N GLU A 87 15.85 10.40 -12.10
CA GLU A 87 17.09 10.25 -11.33
C GLU A 87 17.15 8.90 -10.59
N ILE A 88 16.06 8.49 -9.94
CA ILE A 88 15.98 7.19 -9.27
C ILE A 88 16.15 6.05 -10.28
N THR A 89 15.53 6.17 -11.45
CA THR A 89 15.68 5.18 -12.53
C THR A 89 17.12 5.14 -13.05
N SER A 90 17.73 6.30 -13.27
CA SER A 90 19.10 6.43 -13.77
C SER A 90 20.11 5.84 -12.78
N THR A 91 20.02 6.22 -11.51
CA THR A 91 20.87 5.69 -10.43
C THR A 91 20.70 4.18 -10.22
N PHE A 92 19.47 3.68 -10.32
CA PHE A 92 19.21 2.24 -10.26
C PHE A 92 19.84 1.50 -11.45
N ASN A 93 19.66 2.01 -12.67
CA ASN A 93 20.20 1.40 -13.88
C ASN A 93 21.73 1.50 -13.99
N ALA A 94 22.37 2.52 -13.39
CA ALA A 94 23.81 2.69 -13.41
C ALA A 94 24.59 1.58 -12.69
N GLY A 95 23.98 0.95 -11.69
CA GLY A 95 24.62 -0.11 -10.89
C GLY A 95 24.08 -1.52 -11.17
N GLY A 96 23.39 -1.76 -12.29
CA GLY A 96 22.79 -3.05 -12.60
C GLY A 96 23.05 -3.50 -14.04
N THR A 97 22.97 -4.80 -14.29
CA THR A 97 23.12 -5.40 -15.63
C THR A 97 21.86 -5.24 -16.49
N ARG A 98 20.69 -5.12 -15.86
CA ARG A 98 19.39 -5.01 -16.55
C ARG A 98 18.85 -3.60 -16.46
N ARG A 99 18.58 -2.98 -17.62
CA ARG A 99 17.90 -1.68 -17.71
C ARG A 99 16.41 -1.83 -17.50
N ILE A 100 15.86 -0.98 -16.64
CA ILE A 100 14.45 -1.01 -16.25
C ILE A 100 13.81 0.34 -16.57
N SER A 101 12.54 0.28 -17.00
CA SER A 101 11.75 1.47 -17.29
C SER A 101 11.37 2.23 -16.03
N SER A 102 11.21 3.55 -16.13
CA SER A 102 10.72 4.38 -15.02
C SER A 102 9.35 3.91 -14.51
N ARG A 103 8.50 3.35 -15.38
CA ARG A 103 7.19 2.82 -15.00
C ARG A 103 7.30 1.61 -14.07
N SER A 104 8.21 0.70 -14.38
CA SER A 104 8.48 -0.47 -13.53
C SER A 104 9.04 -0.07 -12.17
N VAL A 105 9.93 0.93 -12.14
CA VAL A 105 10.44 1.52 -10.89
C VAL A 105 9.30 2.13 -10.08
N GLN A 106 8.40 2.90 -10.72
CA GLN A 106 7.25 3.51 -10.06
C GLN A 106 6.30 2.46 -9.45
N HIS A 107 5.96 1.40 -10.19
CA HIS A 107 5.10 0.33 -9.66
C HIS A 107 5.74 -0.39 -8.46
N SER A 108 7.05 -0.64 -8.51
CA SER A 108 7.79 -1.25 -7.41
C SER A 108 7.88 -0.35 -6.18
N LEU A 109 8.09 0.95 -6.39
CA LEU A 109 8.00 1.93 -5.30
C LEU A 109 6.62 1.95 -4.66
N ALA A 110 5.56 1.93 -5.48
CA ALA A 110 4.18 1.89 -4.99
C ALA A 110 3.87 0.60 -4.23
N SER A 111 4.32 -0.57 -4.70
CA SER A 111 4.12 -1.85 -3.99
C SER A 111 4.85 -1.88 -2.64
N MET A 112 6.01 -1.22 -2.54
CA MET A 112 6.73 -1.00 -1.27
C MET A 112 6.12 0.11 -0.40
N GLY A 113 5.00 0.72 -0.83
CA GLY A 113 4.29 1.77 -0.11
C GLY A 113 4.89 3.17 -0.25
N TYR A 114 5.87 3.39 -1.12
CA TYR A 114 6.39 4.72 -1.42
C TYR A 114 5.47 5.47 -2.37
N GLY A 115 5.23 6.75 -2.06
CA GLY A 115 4.58 7.68 -2.97
C GLY A 115 5.30 9.02 -2.96
N SER A 116 5.30 9.70 -4.11
CA SER A 116 5.77 11.08 -4.19
C SER A 116 4.71 12.00 -3.58
N ARG A 117 5.01 12.65 -2.46
CA ARG A 117 4.07 13.43 -1.64
C ARG A 117 4.61 14.82 -1.36
N ARG A 118 3.72 15.78 -1.09
CA ARG A 118 4.12 17.10 -0.58
C ARG A 118 4.25 17.00 0.94
N PRO A 119 5.43 17.28 1.52
CA PRO A 119 5.58 17.28 2.98
C PRO A 119 4.78 18.41 3.61
N THR A 120 4.25 18.16 4.81
CA THR A 120 3.57 19.19 5.61
C THR A 120 4.60 20.17 6.15
N ARG A 121 4.36 21.48 5.95
CA ARG A 121 5.16 22.51 6.61
C ARG A 121 4.70 22.62 8.05
N VAL A 122 5.64 22.41 8.96
CA VAL A 122 5.43 22.64 10.39
C VAL A 122 6.45 23.69 10.85
N PRO A 123 6.04 24.68 11.67
CA PRO A 123 6.97 25.63 12.22
C PRO A 123 7.99 24.90 13.09
N LEU A 124 9.26 25.32 12.98
CA LEU A 124 10.31 24.76 13.81
C LEU A 124 10.13 25.24 15.26
N LEU A 125 9.72 24.35 16.15
CA LEU A 125 9.62 24.65 17.57
C LEU A 125 10.97 24.41 18.24
N THR A 126 11.51 25.47 18.83
CA THR A 126 12.64 25.35 19.76
C THR A 126 12.19 24.62 21.02
N PRO A 127 13.11 24.03 21.82
CA PRO A 127 12.75 23.44 23.11
C PRO A 127 11.96 24.40 24.00
N ARG A 128 12.37 25.68 24.03
CA ARG A 128 11.66 26.75 24.73
C ARG A 128 10.21 26.91 24.25
N HIS A 129 9.99 26.96 22.93
CA HIS A 129 8.63 27.08 22.37
C HIS A 129 7.76 25.87 22.76
N ARG A 130 8.34 24.67 22.80
CA ARG A 130 7.60 23.46 23.20
C ARG A 130 7.17 23.53 24.65
N THR A 131 8.07 23.91 25.55
CA THR A 131 7.75 24.06 26.97
C THR A 131 6.66 25.11 27.16
N GLN A 132 6.83 26.32 26.62
CA GLN A 132 5.85 27.41 26.77
C GLN A 132 4.47 27.02 26.23
N ARG A 133 4.40 26.37 25.07
CA ARG A 133 3.13 25.90 24.50
C ARG A 133 2.47 24.82 25.35
N LEU A 134 3.26 23.90 25.93
CA LEU A 134 2.75 22.85 26.80
C LEU A 134 2.23 23.45 28.11
N THR A 135 2.98 24.36 28.74
CA THR A 135 2.56 25.04 29.97
C THR A 135 1.26 25.80 29.73
N TRP A 136 1.21 26.61 28.67
CA TRP A 136 -0.01 27.33 28.31
C TRP A 136 -1.19 26.38 28.07
N ALA A 137 -0.99 25.28 27.33
CA ALA A 137 -2.05 24.29 27.10
C ALA A 137 -2.56 23.66 28.40
N CYS A 138 -1.68 23.34 29.34
CA CYS A 138 -2.04 22.85 30.67
C CYS A 138 -2.83 23.90 31.47
N ASP A 139 -2.37 25.15 31.46
CA ASP A 139 -2.99 26.25 32.21
C ASP A 139 -4.42 26.54 31.71
N VAL A 140 -4.64 26.42 30.40
CA VAL A 140 -5.97 26.65 29.78
C VAL A 140 -6.84 25.40 29.70
N THR A 141 -6.39 24.23 30.19
CA THR A 141 -7.12 22.95 30.07
C THR A 141 -8.48 22.99 30.77
N ASN A 142 -8.58 23.67 31.91
CA ASN A 142 -9.78 23.74 32.72
C ASN A 142 -10.58 25.04 32.54
N TRP A 143 -10.30 25.80 31.49
CA TRP A 143 -11.01 27.06 31.23
C TRP A 143 -12.47 26.81 30.86
N THR A 144 -13.35 27.61 31.46
CA THR A 144 -14.79 27.59 31.23
C THR A 144 -15.16 28.45 30.02
N LEU A 145 -16.42 28.35 29.56
CA LEU A 145 -16.91 29.15 28.44
C LEU A 145 -16.79 30.66 28.72
N GLU A 146 -17.00 31.08 29.97
CA GLU A 146 -16.91 32.47 30.41
C GLU A 146 -15.46 32.98 30.31
N ASP A 147 -14.47 32.15 30.65
CA ASP A 147 -13.05 32.49 30.49
C ASP A 147 -12.68 32.73 29.02
N TRP A 148 -13.20 31.91 28.11
CA TRP A 148 -12.96 32.06 26.67
C TRP A 148 -13.60 33.33 26.07
N GLN A 149 -14.71 33.81 26.64
CA GLN A 149 -15.36 35.05 26.17
C GLN A 149 -14.48 36.29 26.35
N HIS A 150 -13.52 36.23 27.27
CA HIS A 150 -12.58 37.33 27.54
C HIS A 150 -11.34 37.30 26.62
N VAL A 151 -11.21 36.29 25.74
CA VAL A 151 -10.07 36.16 24.82
C VAL A 151 -10.43 36.72 23.45
N ALA A 152 -9.66 37.72 23.00
CA ALA A 152 -9.71 38.19 21.62
C ALA A 152 -8.54 37.58 20.82
N TRP A 153 -8.84 36.95 19.69
CA TRP A 153 -7.83 36.47 18.75
C TRP A 153 -7.66 37.45 17.59
N SER A 154 -6.41 37.76 17.25
CA SER A 154 -6.04 38.49 16.03
C SER A 154 -4.91 37.75 15.32
N ASP A 155 -5.02 37.59 14.00
CA ASP A 155 -3.93 37.13 13.14
C ASP A 155 -3.96 37.94 11.84
N GLU A 156 -2.79 38.17 11.25
CA GLU A 156 -2.66 38.88 9.98
C GLU A 156 -2.39 37.88 8.84
N PRO A 157 -3.39 37.60 7.98
CA PRO A 157 -3.16 36.71 6.86
C PRO A 157 -2.30 37.40 5.80
N ARG A 158 -1.23 36.73 5.38
CA ARG A 158 -0.45 37.13 4.20
C ARG A 158 -1.09 36.57 2.93
N TYR A 159 -1.61 37.45 2.08
CA TYR A 159 -2.05 37.10 0.73
C TYR A 159 -0.91 37.27 -0.29
N GLN A 160 -0.66 36.24 -1.09
CA GLN A 160 0.30 36.28 -2.20
C GLN A 160 -0.39 35.79 -3.48
N LEU A 161 -0.50 36.67 -4.49
CA LEU A 161 -1.28 36.42 -5.72
C LEU A 161 -0.56 35.53 -6.73
N PHE A 162 0.78 35.53 -6.76
CA PHE A 162 1.55 34.80 -7.77
C PHE A 162 2.89 34.27 -7.22
N ARG A 163 2.87 33.07 -6.62
CA ARG A 163 4.07 32.21 -6.53
C ARG A 163 3.68 30.73 -6.60
N ALA A 164 4.51 29.93 -7.27
CA ALA A 164 4.53 28.49 -7.03
C ALA A 164 4.91 28.26 -5.56
N ASP A 165 4.22 27.34 -4.88
CA ASP A 165 4.36 27.06 -3.45
C ASP A 165 5.77 26.58 -3.01
N GLY A 166 6.68 26.40 -3.98
CA GLY A 166 8.06 25.94 -3.77
C GLY A 166 8.12 24.55 -3.14
N ARG A 167 7.01 23.78 -3.16
CA ARG A 167 6.91 22.51 -2.45
C ARG A 167 7.58 21.42 -3.28
N VAL A 168 8.81 21.09 -2.90
CA VAL A 168 9.50 19.90 -3.41
C VAL A 168 8.74 18.65 -2.96
N ARG A 169 8.49 17.73 -3.90
CA ARG A 169 7.88 16.45 -3.58
C ARG A 169 8.94 15.52 -3.01
N VAL A 170 8.58 14.78 -1.98
CA VAL A 170 9.42 13.78 -1.33
C VAL A 170 8.80 12.41 -1.51
N TRP A 171 9.63 11.39 -1.72
CA TRP A 171 9.20 10.00 -1.68
C TRP A 171 9.08 9.56 -0.22
N SER A 172 7.86 9.24 0.20
CA SER A 172 7.60 8.78 1.57
C SER A 172 6.51 7.72 1.63
N ARG A 173 6.54 6.96 2.74
CA ARG A 173 5.49 6.00 3.09
C ARG A 173 4.38 6.72 3.87
N PRO A 174 3.11 6.30 3.73
CA PRO A 174 1.97 6.96 4.40
C PRO A 174 2.12 7.07 5.93
N HIS A 175 2.76 6.08 6.56
CA HIS A 175 2.97 6.01 8.01
C HIS A 175 4.45 6.21 8.39
N GLY A 176 5.26 6.77 7.48
CA GLY A 176 6.64 7.13 7.79
C GLY A 176 6.71 8.37 8.68
N PRO A 177 7.83 8.60 9.38
CA PRO A 177 8.05 9.85 10.10
C PRO A 177 7.80 11.01 9.14
N GLN A 178 6.97 11.98 9.55
CA GLN A 178 6.68 13.14 8.73
C GLN A 178 8.02 13.79 8.37
N LEU A 179 8.38 13.74 7.09
CA LEU A 179 9.54 14.46 6.57
C LEU A 179 9.19 15.94 6.64
N SER A 180 9.39 16.56 7.79
CA SER A 180 9.21 17.99 7.95
C SER A 180 10.28 18.68 7.10
N THR A 181 9.85 19.44 6.10
CA THR A 181 10.74 20.42 5.48
C THR A 181 10.99 21.49 6.53
N ARG A 182 12.18 21.40 7.14
CA ARG A 182 12.67 22.33 8.17
C ARG A 182 12.53 23.76 7.65
N TYR A 183 11.67 24.54 8.26
CA TYR A 183 11.59 25.97 7.99
C TYR A 183 12.56 26.69 8.94
N ARG A 184 13.64 27.26 8.40
CA ARG A 184 14.37 28.35 9.08
C ARG A 184 13.62 29.62 8.72
N ALA A 185 12.95 30.23 9.68
CA ALA A 185 12.59 31.63 9.56
C ALA A 185 13.91 32.42 9.59
N GLY A 186 14.19 33.13 8.49
CA GLY A 186 15.12 34.26 8.50
C GLY A 186 14.41 35.51 8.98
#